data_AF-A0A6H9GY42-F1
#
_entry.id   AF-A0A6H9GY42-F1
#
_cell.length_a   1.000
_cell.length_b   1.000
_cell.length_c   1.000
_cell.angle_alpha   90.00
_cell.angle_beta   90.00
_cell.angle_gamma   90.00
#
_symmetry.space_group_name_H-M   'P 1'
#
loop_
_entity.id
_entity.type
_entity.pdbx_description
1 polymer ?
#
loop_
_entity_poly.entity_id
_entity_poly.type
_entity_poly.pdbx_seq_one_letter_code
_entity_poly.pdbx_strand_id
1 'polypeptide(L)'
;MYINLTTDEAVRLLKKDDNAIWSWDGALALVQYLEDLEDSTNTKIEFDPILFRCEYSEYSSVLKAGENYSFIPPEDSDQEEIEAAALEYLQNKTTVIQFEGGIIIQQF
;
A
#
# COMPACT_ATOMS: atom_id res chain seq x y z
N MET A 1 25.02 -9.63 10.91
CA MET A 1 24.25 -9.34 12.15
C MET A 1 22.94 -8.76 11.69
N TYR A 2 21.82 -9.44 11.95
CA TYR A 2 20.50 -8.88 11.64
C TYR A 2 20.13 -7.95 12.80
N ILE A 3 19.83 -6.69 12.47
CA ILE A 3 19.34 -5.70 13.42
C ILE A 3 17.84 -5.64 13.19
N ASN A 4 17.05 -5.90 14.24
CA ASN A 4 15.61 -5.69 14.18
C ASN A 4 15.35 -4.20 14.31
N LEU A 5 14.67 -3.64 13.31
CA LEU A 5 14.18 -2.26 13.35
C LEU A 5 12.90 -2.21 14.17
N THR A 6 12.71 -1.11 14.88
CA THR A 6 11.38 -0.76 15.40
C THR A 6 10.51 -0.21 14.27
N THR A 7 9.19 -0.27 14.44
CA THR A 7 8.22 0.30 13.49
C THR A 7 8.54 1.76 13.14
N ASP A 8 8.85 2.60 14.15
CA ASP A 8 9.21 4.02 13.93
C ASP A 8 10.50 4.18 13.12
N GLU A 9 11.52 3.34 13.34
CA GLU A 9 12.75 3.36 12.56
C GLU A 9 12.50 2.96 11.10
N ALA A 10 11.71 1.91 10.86
CA ALA A 10 11.31 1.47 9.53
C ALA A 10 10.53 2.55 8.77
N VAL A 11 9.55 3.19 9.43
CA VAL A 11 8.78 4.30 8.86
C VAL A 11 9.69 5.47 8.49
N ARG A 12 10.61 5.87 9.39
CA ARG A 12 11.56 6.95 9.09
C ARG A 12 12.48 6.62 7.92
N LEU A 13 12.86 5.36 7.74
CA LEU A 13 13.69 4.92 6.62
C LEU A 13 12.90 4.96 5.31
N LEU A 14 11.65 4.50 5.28
CA LEU A 14 10.76 4.66 4.11
C LEU A 14 10.58 6.14 3.76
N LYS A 15 10.35 7.00 4.76
CA LYS A 15 10.19 8.44 4.54
C LYS A 15 11.43 9.15 4.03
N LYS A 16 12.62 8.56 4.21
CA LYS A 16 13.90 9.06 3.69
C LYS A 16 14.22 8.58 2.28
N ASP A 17 13.42 7.68 1.71
CA ASP A 17 13.62 7.27 0.31
C ASP A 17 13.14 8.37 -0.63
N ASP A 18 14.07 9.14 -1.19
CA ASP A 18 13.79 10.22 -2.14
C ASP A 18 13.20 9.72 -3.47
N ASN A 19 13.21 8.41 -3.73
CA ASN A 19 12.64 7.81 -4.95
C ASN A 19 11.20 7.31 -4.75
N ALA A 20 10.63 7.46 -3.55
CA ALA A 20 9.26 7.11 -3.25
C ALA A 20 8.57 8.26 -2.51
N ILE A 21 7.27 8.45 -2.76
CA ILE A 21 6.50 9.55 -2.18
C ILE A 21 5.54 8.99 -1.12
N TRP A 22 6.08 8.29 -0.13
CA TRP A 22 5.29 7.81 1.00
C TRP A 22 4.78 8.97 1.85
N SER A 23 3.50 8.98 2.20
CA SER A 23 3.04 9.77 3.34
C SER A 23 3.51 9.14 4.65
N TRP A 24 3.39 9.86 5.77
CA TRP A 24 3.72 9.28 7.08
C TRP A 24 2.78 8.12 7.42
N ASP A 25 1.47 8.34 7.24
CA ASP A 25 0.44 7.34 7.54
C ASP A 25 0.50 6.16 6.57
N GLY A 26 0.83 6.40 5.29
CA GLY A 26 1.08 5.34 4.32
C GLY A 26 2.31 4.51 4.66
N ALA A 27 3.45 5.14 5.00
CA ALA A 27 4.64 4.41 5.45
C ALA A 27 4.36 3.58 6.71
N LEU A 28 3.61 4.12 7.68
CA LEU A 28 3.19 3.38 8.87
C LEU A 28 2.31 2.18 8.52
N ALA A 29 1.30 2.38 7.67
CA ALA A 29 0.40 1.32 7.24
C ALA A 29 1.13 0.19 6.50
N LEU A 30 2.10 0.52 5.64
CA LEU A 30 2.91 -0.49 4.95
C LEU A 30 3.76 -1.31 5.94
N VAL A 31 4.44 -0.65 6.89
CA VAL A 31 5.27 -1.35 7.88
C VAL A 31 4.41 -2.26 8.76
N GLN A 32 3.27 -1.78 9.24
CA GLN A 32 2.35 -2.59 10.05
C GLN A 32 1.82 -3.80 9.27
N TYR A 33 1.45 -3.61 8.00
CA TYR A 33 1.05 -4.72 7.14
C TYR A 33 2.15 -5.77 6.98
N LEU A 34 3.40 -5.35 6.79
CA LEU A 34 4.54 -6.27 6.66
C LEU A 34 4.79 -7.02 7.98
N GLU A 35 4.73 -6.35 9.13
CA GLU A 35 4.84 -6.97 10.46
C GLU A 35 3.73 -8.02 10.70
N ASP A 36 2.47 -7.69 10.37
CA ASP A 36 1.34 -8.62 10.46
C ASP A 36 1.53 -9.83 9.50
N LEU A 37 2.12 -9.60 8.33
CA LEU A 37 2.46 -10.65 7.38
C LEU A 37 3.58 -11.55 7.92
N GLU A 38 4.60 -11.00 8.59
CA GLU A 38 5.63 -11.80 9.26
C GLU A 38 5.02 -12.73 10.32
N ASP A 39 4.14 -12.19 11.15
CA ASP A 39 3.54 -12.91 12.26
C ASP A 39 2.58 -14.01 11.78
N SER A 40 1.75 -13.71 10.78
CA SER A 40 0.80 -14.68 10.21
C SER A 40 1.46 -15.80 9.41
N THR A 41 2.62 -15.53 8.79
CA THR A 41 3.37 -16.51 7.99
C THR A 41 4.53 -17.15 8.74
N ASN A 42 4.83 -16.68 9.95
CA ASN A 42 6.01 -17.03 10.74
C ASN A 42 7.32 -16.94 9.93
N THR A 43 7.39 -15.99 9.00
CA THR A 43 8.53 -15.77 8.09
C THR A 43 9.01 -14.34 8.23
N LYS A 44 10.31 -14.14 8.46
CA LYS A 44 10.89 -12.79 8.57
C LYS A 44 11.07 -12.14 7.21
N ILE A 45 10.70 -10.87 7.11
CA ILE A 45 10.84 -10.01 5.95
C ILE A 45 12.08 -9.13 6.18
N GLU A 46 13.01 -9.16 5.24
CA GLU A 46 14.15 -8.25 5.26
C GLU A 46 13.68 -6.85 4.88
N PHE A 47 14.00 -5.85 5.70
CA PHE A 47 13.66 -4.47 5.39
C PHE A 47 14.49 -3.96 4.21
N ASP A 48 13.84 -3.80 3.05
CA ASP A 48 14.45 -3.28 1.83
C ASP A 48 13.55 -2.16 1.23
N PRO A 49 13.87 -0.87 1.45
CA PRO A 49 13.07 0.23 0.93
C PRO A 49 13.08 0.27 -0.61
N ILE A 50 14.12 -0.26 -1.26
CA ILE A 50 14.21 -0.34 -2.73
C ILE A 50 13.21 -1.36 -3.25
N LEU A 51 13.15 -2.54 -2.64
CA LEU A 51 12.17 -3.55 -2.99
C LEU A 51 10.76 -3.01 -2.74
N PHE A 52 10.52 -2.43 -1.57
CA PHE A 52 9.19 -1.97 -1.18
C PHE A 52 8.63 -0.88 -2.10
N ARG A 53 9.44 0.07 -2.59
CA ARG A 53 8.95 1.05 -3.58
C ARG A 53 8.70 0.46 -4.97
N CYS A 54 9.34 -0.65 -5.30
CA CYS A 54 9.11 -1.34 -6.57
C CYS A 54 7.85 -2.23 -6.49
N GLU A 55 7.58 -2.79 -5.32
CA GLU A 55 6.46 -3.70 -5.11
C GLU A 55 5.18 -3.00 -4.68
N TYR A 56 5.27 -1.85 -4.02
CA TYR A 56 4.11 -1.15 -3.48
C TYR A 56 4.03 0.29 -3.98
N SER A 57 2.80 0.81 -4.07
CA SER A 57 2.56 2.21 -4.45
C SER A 57 1.41 2.80 -3.68
N GLU A 58 1.64 4.01 -3.16
CA GLU A 58 0.65 4.80 -2.44
C GLU A 58 -0.15 5.69 -3.38
N TYR A 59 -1.46 5.76 -3.13
CA TYR A 59 -2.42 6.57 -3.86
C TYR A 59 -3.30 7.33 -2.87
N SER A 60 -3.65 8.58 -3.20
CA SER A 60 -4.51 9.40 -2.33
C SER A 60 -5.97 8.93 -2.29
N SER A 61 -6.37 8.00 -3.16
CA SER A 61 -7.70 7.39 -3.17
C SER A 61 -7.72 6.10 -4.00
N VAL A 62 -8.74 5.29 -3.76
CA VAL A 62 -8.99 4.06 -4.53
C VAL A 62 -9.20 4.31 -6.02
N LEU A 63 -9.85 5.43 -6.37
CA LEU A 63 -10.10 5.78 -7.77
C LEU A 63 -8.81 6.11 -8.52
N LYS A 64 -7.90 6.87 -7.91
CA LYS A 64 -6.61 7.17 -8.55
C LYS A 64 -5.78 5.92 -8.78
N ALA A 65 -5.84 4.97 -7.84
CA ALA A 65 -5.22 3.66 -8.05
C ALA A 65 -5.90 2.92 -9.21
N GLY A 66 -7.24 2.85 -9.22
CA GLY A 66 -8.00 2.20 -10.29
C GLY A 66 -7.71 2.78 -11.68
N GLU A 67 -7.65 4.10 -11.81
CA GLU A 67 -7.33 4.81 -13.06
C GLU A 67 -5.97 4.36 -13.64
N ASN A 68 -4.94 4.22 -12.80
CA ASN A 68 -3.62 3.75 -13.22
C ASN A 68 -3.62 2.31 -13.75
N TYR A 69 -4.61 1.50 -13.35
CA TYR A 69 -4.76 0.10 -13.76
C TYR A 69 -5.98 -0.13 -14.65
N SER A 70 -6.40 0.92 -15.37
CA SER A 70 -7.48 0.86 -16.38
C SER A 70 -8.82 0.36 -15.84
N PHE A 71 -9.13 0.65 -14.57
CA PHE A 71 -10.47 0.45 -14.03
C PHE A 71 -11.47 1.29 -14.83
N ILE A 72 -12.61 0.69 -15.18
CA ILE A 72 -13.71 1.33 -15.88
C ILE A 72 -14.87 1.45 -14.89
N PRO A 73 -15.27 2.67 -14.49
CA PRO A 73 -16.43 2.88 -13.64
C PRO A 73 -17.70 2.28 -14.25
N PRO A 74 -18.57 1.64 -13.44
CA PRO A 74 -19.90 1.23 -13.89
C PRO A 74 -20.70 2.42 -14.42
N GLU A 75 -21.45 2.20 -15.51
CA GLU A 75 -22.38 3.21 -16.04
C GLU A 75 -23.57 3.38 -15.07
N ASP A 76 -24.13 4.60 -15.04
CA ASP A 76 -25.30 4.97 -14.22
C ASP A 76 -25.15 4.75 -12.69
N SER A 77 -23.92 4.60 -12.19
CA SER A 77 -23.63 4.52 -10.76
C SER A 77 -23.30 5.87 -10.14
N ASP A 78 -23.58 6.00 -8.84
CA ASP A 78 -23.15 7.16 -8.05
C ASP A 78 -21.69 7.05 -7.59
N GLN A 79 -21.17 8.11 -6.97
CA GLN A 79 -19.77 8.18 -6.53
C GLN A 79 -19.40 7.08 -5.52
N GLU A 80 -20.31 6.74 -4.61
CA GLU A 80 -20.06 5.73 -3.56
C GLU A 80 -20.01 4.33 -4.18
N GLU A 81 -20.93 4.03 -5.11
CA GLU A 81 -20.94 2.80 -5.88
C GLU A 81 -19.68 2.64 -6.75
N ILE A 82 -19.22 3.73 -7.38
CA ILE A 82 -18.00 3.71 -8.20
C ILE A 82 -16.76 3.44 -7.34
N GLU A 83 -16.66 4.06 -6.16
CA GLU A 83 -15.55 3.82 -5.22
C GLU A 83 -15.55 2.38 -4.70
N ALA A 84 -16.72 1.84 -4.34
CA ALA A 84 -16.85 0.45 -3.92
C ALA A 84 -16.45 -0.52 -5.05
N ALA A 85 -16.89 -0.26 -6.28
CA ALA A 85 -16.53 -1.07 -7.45
C ALA A 85 -15.02 -1.01 -7.76
N ALA A 86 -14.39 0.16 -7.60
CA ALA A 86 -12.95 0.31 -7.77
C ALA A 86 -12.17 -0.46 -6.71
N LEU A 87 -12.63 -0.42 -5.45
CA LEU A 87 -12.04 -1.16 -4.34
C LEU A 87 -12.10 -2.67 -4.61
N GLU A 88 -13.27 -3.18 -4.97
CA GLU A 88 -13.47 -4.59 -5.32
C GLU A 88 -12.60 -4.98 -6.53
N TYR A 89 -12.53 -4.13 -7.55
CA TYR A 89 -11.69 -4.38 -8.73
C TYR A 89 -10.22 -4.57 -8.37
N LEU A 90 -9.68 -3.75 -7.46
CA LEU A 90 -8.29 -3.81 -7.00
C LEU A 90 -8.07 -5.00 -6.07
N GLN A 91 -8.95 -5.23 -5.09
CA GLN A 91 -8.84 -6.36 -4.15
C GLN A 91 -8.85 -7.73 -4.87
N ASN A 92 -9.55 -7.82 -6.00
CA ASN A 92 -9.56 -9.04 -6.81
C ASN A 92 -8.26 -9.29 -7.60
N LYS A 93 -7.36 -8.31 -7.68
CA LYS A 93 -6.11 -8.39 -8.48
C LYS A 93 -4.85 -8.25 -7.65
N THR A 94 -4.94 -7.56 -6.52
CA THR A 94 -3.77 -7.21 -5.72
C THR A 94 -4.12 -7.04 -4.25
N THR A 95 -3.07 -7.03 -3.42
CA THR A 95 -3.14 -6.60 -2.04
C THR A 95 -3.47 -5.11 -1.97
N VAL A 96 -4.50 -4.76 -1.18
CA VAL A 96 -4.90 -3.37 -0.90
C VAL A 96 -4.78 -3.11 0.60
N ILE A 97 -3.98 -2.12 0.98
CA ILE A 97 -3.78 -1.66 2.35
C ILE A 97 -4.44 -0.27 2.46
N GLN A 98 -5.50 -0.15 3.25
CA GLN A 98 -6.22 1.12 3.43
C GLN A 98 -5.71 1.84 4.68
N PHE A 99 -5.58 3.17 4.61
CA PHE A 99 -5.16 3.99 5.74
C PHE A 99 -5.84 5.37 5.70
N GLU A 100 -5.71 6.16 6.76
CA GLU A 100 -6.25 7.52 6.78
C GLU A 100 -5.52 8.39 5.74
N GLY A 101 -6.24 8.81 4.70
CA GLY A 101 -5.70 9.68 3.64
C GLY A 101 -5.34 8.97 2.34
N GLY A 102 -5.49 7.65 2.23
CA GLY A 102 -5.24 6.95 0.97
C GLY A 102 -5.27 5.44 1.04
N ILE A 103 -4.69 4.83 0.00
CA ILE A 103 -4.48 3.38 -0.09
C ILE A 103 -3.08 3.07 -0.61
N ILE A 104 -2.56 1.91 -0.26
CA ILE A 104 -1.38 1.32 -0.87
C ILE A 104 -1.82 0.05 -1.58
N ILE A 105 -1.32 -0.15 -2.80
CA ILE A 105 -1.51 -1.40 -3.52
C ILE A 105 -0.16 -2.05 -3.79
N GLN A 106 -0.15 -3.38 -3.84
CA GLN A 106 0.96 -4.10 -4.44
C GLN A 106 0.87 -3.99 -5.98
N GLN A 107 1.96 -3.72 -6.67
CA GLN A 107 1.99 -3.61 -8.12
C GLN A 107 1.75 -5.00 -8.75
N PHE A 108 0.96 -5.05 -9.83
CA PHE A 108 0.58 -6.27 -10.55
C PHE A 108 0.52 -6.05 -12.07
#